data_AF-A0A258K0T4-F1
#
_entry.id   AF-A0A258K0T4-F1
#
_cell.length_a   1.000
_cell.length_b   1.000
_cell.length_c   1.000
_cell.angle_alpha   90.00
_cell.angle_beta   90.00
_cell.angle_gamma   90.00
#
_symmetry.space_group_name_H-M   'P 1'
#
loop_
_entity.id
_entity.type
_entity.pdbx_description
1 polymer ?
#
loop_
_entity_poly.entity_id
_entity_poly.type
_entity_poly.pdbx_seq_one_letter_code
_entity_poly.pdbx_strand_id
1 'polypeptide(L)'
;MALIEHFISRWSAREGGQERANYAMFLGELCAVIGVPPPEPAGHASELNAYVFERAVTFREPDGSTAKGRIDLYKRGCFVLEAKQSRQGEGPKAAGAAQQSLFAPEPVPQGRRRWDVLMMNARRQAEDYAKALPASEGWPPFLIVCDVGKCLELYADFSGQGKNYAQFPDRQGFRIFLSDLRSEEVRERLRLIWTDPHSLDPTKRAAKVTRDIAERLARVSKFLEEQRGADNTPRYQREAIAAFLMRCLFTMFAEDVELIPKESFRGVLERCRAKPDLFPALVGQLWEAMDTGTFAYAIEARVKRFNGYLFKDRTVLPLPREEIGELYEAARANWREVEPAIFGTLLEQALDPVERRKLGAHYTPRAYVERLVIATLIEPLREEWDHVRATAERLGAGGNPRGALDEVSKFHARLCGVRVLDPACGTGNFLYVALELMKRLEGEVLEAVADLGGQEALGLDRHTIDPHQFLGLELNPHAAAIAELVVWLGFLQWFFRTQGGQPTEPILRDFRTIKAMDAVLMHDGAEPALDATGAPVVQTDADGRRVPVLTFRNPRLPPWPEAEYIVGNPP
;
A
#
# COMPACT_ATOMS: atom_id res chain seq x y z
N MET A 1 -2.08 29.57 19.26
CA MET A 1 -3.54 29.72 19.13
C MET A 1 -3.96 31.06 18.54
N ALA A 2 -3.62 32.23 19.12
CA ALA A 2 -4.05 33.53 18.59
C ALA A 2 -3.61 33.80 17.12
N LEU A 3 -2.38 33.43 16.74
CA LEU A 3 -1.90 33.53 15.36
C LEU A 3 -2.69 32.66 14.39
N ILE A 4 -3.07 31.45 14.82
CA ILE A 4 -3.82 30.47 14.01
C ILE A 4 -5.24 31.00 13.76
N GLU A 5 -5.94 31.45 14.81
CA GLU A 5 -7.28 32.02 14.67
C GLU A 5 -7.28 33.29 13.82
N HIS A 6 -6.25 34.13 13.95
CA HIS A 6 -6.09 35.31 13.11
C HIS A 6 -5.92 34.93 11.63
N PHE A 7 -5.05 33.96 11.33
CA PHE A 7 -4.83 33.47 9.97
C PHE A 7 -6.11 32.90 9.36
N ILE A 8 -6.81 32.01 10.09
CA ILE A 8 -8.07 31.41 9.64
C ILE A 8 -9.09 32.51 9.37
N SER A 9 -9.33 33.40 10.33
CA SER A 9 -10.30 34.49 10.17
C SER A 9 -9.98 35.41 8.99
N ARG A 10 -8.72 35.80 8.82
CA ARG A 10 -8.27 36.71 7.76
C ARG A 10 -8.52 36.14 6.37
N TRP A 11 -8.24 34.85 6.18
CA TRP A 11 -8.27 34.22 4.86
C TRP A 11 -9.61 33.58 4.52
N SER A 12 -10.35 33.08 5.52
CA SER A 12 -11.74 32.63 5.33
C SER A 12 -12.72 33.78 5.06
N ALA A 13 -12.42 35.01 5.50
CA ALA A 13 -13.30 36.17 5.30
C ALA A 13 -13.10 36.91 3.96
N ARG A 14 -12.11 36.53 3.14
CA ARG A 14 -11.70 37.24 1.90
C ARG A 14 -12.00 36.45 0.62
N GLU A 15 -13.11 35.72 0.60
CA GLU A 15 -13.56 34.95 -0.57
C GLU A 15 -13.78 35.87 -1.80
N GLY A 16 -13.13 35.57 -2.94
CA GLY A 16 -13.33 36.29 -4.22
C GLY A 16 -12.22 37.24 -4.70
N GLY A 17 -11.01 37.22 -4.12
CA GLY A 17 -9.87 38.06 -4.54
C GLY A 17 -9.16 37.64 -5.84
N GLN A 18 -8.20 38.46 -6.30
CA GLN A 18 -7.34 38.14 -7.46
C GLN A 18 -6.25 37.11 -7.09
N GLU A 19 -6.33 35.92 -7.68
CA GLU A 19 -5.42 34.76 -7.50
C GLU A 19 -3.94 35.13 -7.41
N ARG A 20 -3.42 35.81 -8.43
CA ARG A 20 -1.99 36.10 -8.59
C ARG A 20 -1.40 37.06 -7.56
N ALA A 21 -2.22 37.85 -6.87
CA ALA A 21 -1.74 38.86 -5.93
C ALA A 21 -1.62 38.33 -4.49
N ASN A 22 -2.33 37.25 -4.15
CA ASN A 22 -2.58 36.88 -2.76
C ASN A 22 -1.89 35.58 -2.31
N TYR A 23 -1.57 34.67 -3.23
CA TYR A 23 -1.03 33.35 -2.86
C TYR A 23 0.32 33.46 -2.12
N ALA A 24 1.21 34.37 -2.55
CA ALA A 24 2.51 34.55 -1.90
C ALA A 24 2.37 35.05 -0.45
N MET A 25 1.41 35.96 -0.22
CA MET A 25 1.10 36.46 1.13
C MET A 25 0.47 35.38 1.99
N PHE A 26 -0.50 34.63 1.44
CA PHE A 26 -1.14 33.51 2.13
C PHE A 26 -0.12 32.46 2.55
N LEU A 27 0.73 32.00 1.62
CA LEU A 27 1.74 30.98 1.89
C LEU A 27 2.84 31.47 2.83
N GLY A 28 3.22 32.75 2.76
CA GLY A 28 4.13 33.36 3.72
C GLY A 28 3.57 33.36 5.15
N GLU A 29 2.31 33.74 5.32
CA GLU A 29 1.63 33.67 6.63
C GLU A 29 1.42 32.22 7.10
N LEU A 30 1.12 31.29 6.18
CA LEU A 30 1.03 29.86 6.50
C LEU A 30 2.36 29.32 7.05
N CYS A 31 3.50 29.72 6.48
CA CYS A 31 4.83 29.32 6.97
C CYS A 31 5.02 29.70 8.45
N ALA A 32 4.56 30.90 8.84
CA ALA A 32 4.58 31.33 10.24
C ALA A 32 3.64 30.50 11.13
N VAL A 33 2.46 30.11 10.62
CA VAL A 33 1.50 29.27 11.34
C VAL A 33 2.05 27.86 11.60
N ILE A 34 2.78 27.28 10.65
CA ILE A 34 3.36 25.93 10.78
C ILE A 34 4.79 25.93 11.34
N GLY A 35 5.37 27.11 11.60
CA GLY A 35 6.69 27.25 12.24
C GLY A 35 7.87 26.91 11.34
N VAL A 36 7.79 27.20 10.04
CA VAL A 36 8.88 26.97 9.07
C VAL A 36 9.41 28.29 8.51
N PRO A 37 10.68 28.33 8.04
CA PRO A 37 11.21 29.52 7.39
C PRO A 37 10.38 29.91 6.15
N PRO A 38 10.24 31.21 5.85
CA PRO A 38 9.59 31.66 4.61
C PRO A 38 10.49 31.39 3.38
N PRO A 39 9.92 31.40 2.16
CA PRO A 39 10.68 31.25 0.91
C PRO A 39 11.71 32.37 0.71
N GLU A 40 12.81 32.05 0.04
CA GLU A 40 13.87 33.01 -0.32
C GLU A 40 13.53 33.78 -1.61
N PRO A 41 14.12 34.98 -1.82
CA PRO A 41 13.99 35.70 -3.09
C PRO A 41 14.57 34.90 -4.26
N ALA A 42 13.85 34.84 -5.39
CA ALA A 42 14.30 34.14 -6.58
C ALA A 42 15.49 34.85 -7.25
N GLY A 43 16.60 34.13 -7.45
CA GLY A 43 17.76 34.59 -8.21
C GLY A 43 17.64 34.33 -9.72
N HIS A 44 18.55 34.94 -10.50
CA HIS A 44 18.61 34.77 -11.96
C HIS A 44 19.08 33.36 -12.37
N ALA A 45 19.89 32.71 -11.54
CA ALA A 45 20.32 31.33 -11.73
C ALA A 45 19.27 30.39 -11.13
N SER A 46 18.40 29.88 -11.99
CA SER A 46 17.33 28.93 -11.68
C SER A 46 17.80 27.72 -10.84
N GLU A 47 19.04 27.28 -11.05
CA GLU A 47 19.68 26.14 -10.38
C GLU A 47 19.97 26.36 -8.87
N LEU A 48 20.03 27.62 -8.44
CA LEU A 48 20.27 27.99 -7.03
C LEU A 48 18.96 28.24 -6.27
N ASN A 49 17.83 28.29 -6.98
CA ASN A 49 16.51 28.56 -6.42
C ASN A 49 15.92 27.30 -5.76
N ALA A 50 16.45 26.96 -4.58
CA ALA A 50 16.09 25.76 -3.84
C ALA A 50 14.81 25.92 -2.99
N TYR A 51 14.43 27.14 -2.61
CA TYR A 51 13.15 27.40 -1.94
C TYR A 51 12.62 28.79 -2.30
N VAL A 52 11.81 28.90 -3.35
CA VAL A 52 11.39 30.21 -3.91
C VAL A 52 9.97 30.17 -4.46
N PHE A 53 9.36 31.36 -4.55
CA PHE A 53 8.17 31.57 -5.38
C PHE A 53 8.52 31.69 -6.86
N GLU A 54 7.55 31.40 -7.74
CA GLU A 54 7.65 31.63 -9.20
C GLU A 54 8.87 30.93 -9.85
N ARG A 55 9.16 29.70 -9.42
CA ARG A 55 10.32 28.94 -9.91
C ARG A 55 10.12 28.61 -11.39
N ALA A 56 10.96 29.19 -12.24
CA ALA A 56 10.93 28.94 -13.68
C ALA A 56 11.29 27.48 -14.01
N VAL A 57 10.54 26.87 -14.92
CA VAL A 57 10.80 25.53 -15.46
C VAL A 57 10.58 25.52 -16.98
N THR A 58 11.14 24.53 -17.66
CA THR A 58 11.04 24.40 -19.11
C THR A 58 10.42 23.05 -19.44
N PHE A 59 9.24 23.09 -20.04
CA PHE A 59 8.59 21.92 -20.60
C PHE A 59 9.24 21.56 -21.93
N ARG A 60 9.46 20.27 -22.16
CA ARG A 60 9.93 19.74 -23.44
C ARG A 60 8.78 18.99 -24.08
N GLU A 61 8.33 19.48 -25.23
CA GLU A 61 7.27 18.85 -26.00
C GLU A 61 7.82 17.68 -26.84
N PRO A 62 6.99 16.70 -27.21
CA PRO A 62 7.41 15.55 -28.03
C PRO A 62 7.98 15.94 -29.40
N ASP A 63 7.61 17.11 -29.92
CA ASP A 63 8.10 17.67 -31.18
C ASP A 63 9.46 18.37 -31.06
N GLY A 64 10.06 18.40 -29.86
CA GLY A 64 11.33 19.04 -29.57
C GLY A 64 11.22 20.54 -29.25
N SER A 65 10.03 21.13 -29.26
CA SER A 65 9.80 22.51 -28.82
C SER A 65 9.87 22.64 -27.31
N THR A 66 10.10 23.86 -26.82
CA THR A 66 10.18 24.14 -25.39
C THR A 66 9.21 25.23 -24.98
N ALA A 67 8.41 24.96 -23.95
CA ALA A 67 7.52 25.95 -23.34
C ALA A 67 8.04 26.34 -21.94
N LYS A 68 7.86 27.60 -21.56
CA LYS A 68 8.27 28.09 -20.24
C LYS A 68 7.10 28.02 -19.27
N GLY A 69 7.33 27.43 -18.10
CA GLY A 69 6.41 27.39 -16.97
C GLY A 69 6.98 28.10 -15.75
N ARG A 70 6.13 28.34 -14.75
CA ARG A 70 6.53 28.80 -13.43
C ARG A 70 5.72 28.08 -12.37
N ILE A 71 6.42 27.54 -11.38
CA ILE A 71 5.82 26.90 -10.21
C ILE A 71 5.53 28.00 -9.18
N ASP A 72 4.33 28.04 -8.64
CA ASP A 72 3.93 29.06 -7.67
C ASP A 72 4.85 29.05 -6.44
N LEU A 73 5.03 27.89 -5.80
CA LEU A 73 6.02 27.71 -4.74
C LEU A 73 6.76 26.38 -4.88
N TYR A 74 8.09 26.45 -4.90
CA TYR A 74 8.95 25.28 -5.02
C TYR A 74 9.90 25.20 -3.84
N LYS A 75 10.02 24.00 -3.26
CA LYS A 75 11.10 23.67 -2.32
C LYS A 75 11.77 22.36 -2.72
N ARG A 76 13.04 22.43 -3.10
CA ARG A 76 13.86 21.30 -3.55
C ARG A 76 13.86 20.17 -2.52
N GLY A 77 13.64 18.95 -3.02
CA GLY A 77 13.57 17.75 -2.19
C GLY A 77 12.34 17.70 -1.26
N CYS A 78 11.42 18.67 -1.33
CA CYS A 78 10.24 18.74 -0.49
C CYS A 78 8.95 18.67 -1.30
N PHE A 79 8.66 19.72 -2.08
CA PHE A 79 7.39 19.80 -2.78
C PHE A 79 7.40 20.73 -3.99
N VAL A 80 6.44 20.48 -4.87
CA VAL A 80 5.91 21.45 -5.85
C VAL A 80 4.52 21.86 -5.37
N LEU A 81 4.25 23.16 -5.30
CA LEU A 81 2.95 23.68 -4.90
C LEU A 81 2.35 24.53 -6.03
N GLU A 82 1.11 24.24 -6.38
CA GLU A 82 0.27 25.01 -7.29
C GLU A 82 -0.88 25.66 -6.52
N ALA A 83 -1.08 26.97 -6.67
CA ALA A 83 -2.11 27.73 -6.00
C ALA A 83 -3.23 28.15 -6.96
N LYS A 84 -4.48 28.00 -6.52
CA LYS A 84 -5.70 28.51 -7.17
C LYS A 84 -6.50 29.33 -6.16
N GLN A 85 -7.47 30.12 -6.62
CA GLN A 85 -8.43 30.78 -5.74
C GLN A 85 -9.83 30.59 -6.31
N SER A 86 -10.62 29.74 -5.67
CA SER A 86 -11.99 29.51 -6.13
C SER A 86 -12.86 30.77 -5.95
N ARG A 87 -13.46 31.25 -7.06
CA ARG A 87 -14.46 32.33 -7.02
C ARG A 87 -15.83 31.72 -6.74
N GLN A 88 -16.34 31.84 -5.51
CA GLN A 88 -17.75 31.58 -5.23
C GLN A 88 -18.58 32.84 -5.52
N GLY A 89 -19.48 32.75 -6.50
CA GLY A 89 -20.59 33.69 -6.69
C GLY A 89 -20.38 34.74 -7.78
N GLU A 90 -20.55 34.37 -9.04
CA GLU A 90 -21.08 35.31 -10.05
C GLU A 90 -22.12 34.57 -10.91
N GLY A 91 -23.37 35.02 -10.80
CA GLY A 91 -24.37 34.82 -11.85
C GLY A 91 -23.93 35.56 -13.12
N PRO A 92 -24.49 35.21 -14.29
CA PRO A 92 -23.93 35.62 -15.57
C PRO A 92 -24.09 37.13 -15.77
N LYS A 93 -22.98 37.89 -15.85
CA LYS A 93 -22.99 39.19 -16.54
C LYS A 93 -21.75 39.46 -17.38
N ALA A 94 -22.06 39.64 -18.67
CA ALA A 94 -21.52 40.58 -19.64
C ALA A 94 -20.01 40.64 -19.84
N ALA A 95 -19.58 40.00 -20.93
CA ALA A 95 -18.29 40.14 -21.55
C ALA A 95 -17.90 41.62 -21.79
N GLY A 96 -16.75 42.00 -21.25
CA GLY A 96 -15.99 43.19 -21.61
C GLY A 96 -14.63 42.80 -22.19
N ALA A 97 -14.61 42.69 -23.51
CA ALA A 97 -13.47 42.79 -24.44
C ALA A 97 -12.07 42.26 -24.02
N ALA A 98 -11.71 41.05 -24.49
CA ALA A 98 -10.44 40.78 -25.20
C ALA A 98 -10.39 39.34 -25.76
N GLN A 99 -10.05 39.23 -27.05
CA GLN A 99 -9.70 38.05 -27.86
C GLN A 99 -10.76 36.95 -28.09
N GLN A 100 -11.20 36.90 -29.35
CA GLN A 100 -12.04 35.86 -29.95
C GLN A 100 -11.37 34.49 -29.87
N SER A 101 -11.97 33.58 -29.09
CA SER A 101 -11.87 32.14 -29.28
C SER A 101 -13.17 31.66 -29.94
N LEU A 102 -13.07 30.86 -30.99
CA LEU A 102 -14.16 30.42 -31.89
C LEU A 102 -15.13 29.39 -31.27
N PHE A 103 -15.09 29.17 -29.95
CA PHE A 103 -15.98 28.25 -29.25
C PHE A 103 -16.52 28.92 -27.98
N ALA A 104 -17.83 29.17 -27.94
CA ALA A 104 -18.51 29.65 -26.74
C ALA A 104 -18.68 28.47 -25.75
N PRO A 105 -18.26 28.59 -24.48
CA PRO A 105 -18.55 27.56 -23.49
C PRO A 105 -20.00 27.69 -22.99
N GLU A 106 -20.76 26.60 -23.07
CA GLU A 106 -22.11 26.44 -22.51
C GLU A 106 -22.10 26.43 -20.97
N PRO A 107 -23.23 26.72 -20.30
CA PRO A 107 -23.27 26.89 -18.85
C PRO A 107 -23.25 25.55 -18.10
N VAL A 108 -22.23 25.32 -17.29
CA VAL A 108 -22.06 24.13 -16.43
C VAL A 108 -22.86 24.28 -15.12
N PRO A 109 -23.62 23.27 -14.62
CA PRO A 109 -24.37 23.37 -13.37
C PRO A 109 -23.55 23.09 -12.08
N GLN A 110 -23.93 23.82 -11.02
CA GLN A 110 -23.62 23.71 -9.57
C GLN A 110 -22.14 23.74 -9.09
N GLY A 111 -21.86 24.69 -8.20
CA GLY A 111 -20.52 25.13 -7.79
C GLY A 111 -19.61 24.14 -7.06
N ARG A 112 -20.08 22.94 -6.67
CA ARG A 112 -19.23 21.90 -6.07
C ARG A 112 -18.43 21.17 -7.14
N ARG A 113 -19.09 20.70 -8.20
CA ARG A 113 -18.43 20.04 -9.35
C ARG A 113 -17.41 20.94 -10.06
N ARG A 114 -17.69 22.24 -10.18
CA ARG A 114 -16.75 23.21 -10.77
C ARG A 114 -15.49 23.39 -9.92
N TRP A 115 -15.61 23.25 -8.61
CA TRP A 115 -14.50 23.36 -7.69
C TRP A 115 -13.61 22.12 -7.71
N ASP A 116 -14.19 20.91 -7.74
CA ASP A 116 -13.41 19.68 -7.85
C ASP A 116 -12.62 19.63 -9.18
N VAL A 117 -13.22 20.09 -10.28
CA VAL A 117 -12.51 20.24 -11.57
C VAL A 117 -11.36 21.25 -11.49
N LEU A 118 -11.51 22.36 -10.75
CA LEU A 118 -10.44 23.35 -10.57
C LEU A 118 -9.25 22.73 -9.84
N MET A 119 -9.50 22.01 -8.73
CA MET A 119 -8.47 21.36 -7.93
C MET A 119 -7.75 20.27 -8.71
N MET A 120 -8.50 19.46 -9.46
CA MET A 120 -7.94 18.41 -10.30
C MET A 120 -7.04 18.96 -11.41
N ASN A 121 -7.43 20.05 -12.08
CA ASN A 121 -6.58 20.70 -13.09
C ASN A 121 -5.30 21.27 -12.46
N ALA A 122 -5.39 21.82 -11.26
CA ALA A 122 -4.22 22.32 -10.53
C ALA A 122 -3.27 21.19 -10.12
N ARG A 123 -3.80 20.02 -9.73
CA ARG A 123 -3.00 18.81 -9.50
C ARG A 123 -2.24 18.41 -10.76
N ARG A 124 -2.92 18.32 -11.91
CA ARG A 124 -2.27 17.95 -13.19
C ARG A 124 -1.14 18.91 -13.54
N GLN A 125 -1.37 20.20 -13.32
CA GLN A 125 -0.36 21.23 -13.54
C GLN A 125 0.85 21.06 -12.60
N ALA A 126 0.63 20.70 -11.33
CA ALA A 126 1.71 20.37 -10.39
C ALA A 126 2.49 19.10 -10.81
N GLU A 127 1.81 18.09 -11.35
CA GLU A 127 2.46 16.88 -11.90
C GLU A 127 3.33 17.23 -13.12
N ASP A 128 2.83 18.06 -14.05
CA ASP A 128 3.57 18.53 -15.21
C ASP A 128 4.81 19.34 -14.78
N TYR A 129 4.69 20.17 -13.74
CA TYR A 129 5.83 20.89 -13.17
C TYR A 129 6.87 19.97 -12.56
N ALA A 130 6.46 18.97 -11.79
CA ALA A 130 7.37 17.99 -11.23
C ALA A 130 8.15 17.24 -12.33
N LYS A 131 7.48 16.94 -13.45
CA LYS A 131 8.08 16.32 -14.65
C LYS A 131 9.07 17.23 -15.36
N ALA A 132 8.86 18.55 -15.30
CA ALA A 132 9.73 19.54 -15.93
C ALA A 132 10.96 19.91 -15.09
N LEU A 133 11.10 19.37 -13.86
CA LEU A 133 12.29 19.60 -13.03
C LEU A 133 13.54 18.91 -13.60
N PRO A 134 14.74 19.45 -13.33
CA PRO A 134 15.98 18.80 -13.75
C PRO A 134 16.13 17.41 -13.10
N ALA A 135 16.57 16.42 -13.88
CA ALA A 135 16.78 15.06 -13.38
C ALA A 135 17.76 14.96 -12.20
N SER A 136 18.70 15.91 -12.08
CA SER A 136 19.63 16.01 -10.94
C SER A 136 18.98 16.39 -9.62
N GLU A 137 17.81 17.03 -9.66
CA GLU A 137 17.04 17.40 -8.46
C GLU A 137 16.11 16.28 -7.99
N GLY A 138 15.92 15.25 -8.83
CA GLY A 138 14.98 14.16 -8.56
C GLY A 138 13.52 14.61 -8.60
N TRP A 139 12.62 13.70 -8.27
CA TRP A 139 11.20 14.01 -8.13
C TRP A 139 10.89 14.50 -6.71
N PRO A 140 10.06 15.53 -6.55
CA PRO A 140 9.66 16.03 -5.23
C PRO A 140 8.80 14.97 -4.51
N PRO A 141 9.00 14.73 -3.21
CA PRO A 141 8.16 13.77 -2.47
C PRO A 141 6.67 14.16 -2.41
N PHE A 142 6.35 15.45 -2.49
CA PHE A 142 4.98 15.96 -2.41
C PHE A 142 4.59 16.86 -3.59
N LEU A 143 3.33 16.74 -4.01
CA LEU A 143 2.59 17.77 -4.72
C LEU A 143 1.55 18.37 -3.78
N ILE A 144 1.47 19.70 -3.77
CA ILE A 144 0.52 20.43 -2.95
C ILE A 144 -0.36 21.27 -3.86
N VAL A 145 -1.67 21.08 -3.79
CA VAL A 145 -2.61 21.99 -4.45
C VAL A 145 -3.24 22.86 -3.37
N CYS A 146 -3.13 24.17 -3.52
CA CYS A 146 -3.66 25.12 -2.55
C CYS A 146 -4.82 25.90 -3.16
N ASP A 147 -6.01 25.80 -2.56
CA ASP A 147 -7.06 26.80 -2.78
C ASP A 147 -6.93 27.90 -1.73
N VAL A 148 -6.41 29.04 -2.15
CA VAL A 148 -6.07 30.17 -1.28
C VAL A 148 -7.30 30.62 -0.52
N GLY A 149 -7.23 30.50 0.81
CA GLY A 149 -8.32 30.86 1.72
C GLY A 149 -9.28 29.72 2.06
N LYS A 150 -9.09 28.51 1.49
CA LYS A 150 -10.01 27.38 1.68
C LYS A 150 -9.33 26.11 2.19
N CYS A 151 -8.41 25.52 1.41
CA CYS A 151 -7.76 24.26 1.79
C CYS A 151 -6.43 24.01 1.07
N LEU A 152 -5.70 23.00 1.55
CA LEU A 152 -4.56 22.37 0.88
C LEU A 152 -4.88 20.90 0.61
N GLU A 153 -4.57 20.42 -0.59
CA GLU A 153 -4.61 19.01 -0.95
C GLU A 153 -3.19 18.48 -1.07
N LEU A 154 -2.92 17.35 -0.41
CA LEU A 154 -1.60 16.75 -0.34
C LEU A 154 -1.57 15.44 -1.13
N TYR A 155 -0.59 15.33 -2.02
CA TYR A 155 -0.30 14.11 -2.75
C TYR A 155 1.17 13.75 -2.57
N ALA A 156 1.48 12.48 -2.29
CA ALA A 156 2.83 12.02 -2.00
C ALA A 156 3.26 10.90 -2.95
N ASP A 157 4.52 10.95 -3.38
CA ASP A 157 5.23 9.87 -4.05
C ASP A 157 6.62 9.71 -3.40
N PHE A 158 6.69 8.90 -2.35
CA PHE A 158 7.95 8.62 -1.65
C PHE A 158 8.91 7.72 -2.44
N SER A 159 8.45 7.10 -3.54
CA SER A 159 9.31 6.28 -4.40
C SER A 159 10.32 7.13 -5.19
N GLY A 160 10.05 8.43 -5.33
CA GLY A 160 10.88 9.35 -6.10
C GLY A 160 10.84 9.08 -7.61
N GLN A 161 9.82 8.38 -8.10
CA GLN A 161 9.66 8.06 -9.52
C GLN A 161 8.79 9.08 -10.27
N GLY A 162 7.99 9.87 -9.54
CA GLY A 162 7.12 10.89 -10.12
C GLY A 162 5.93 10.32 -10.87
N LYS A 163 5.58 9.07 -10.58
CA LYS A 163 4.58 8.30 -11.34
C LYS A 163 3.34 7.99 -10.52
N ASN A 164 3.40 8.11 -9.20
CA ASN A 164 2.35 7.60 -8.32
C ASN A 164 2.06 8.55 -7.15
N TYR A 165 1.85 9.83 -7.44
CA TYR A 165 1.38 10.78 -6.43
C TYR A 165 -0.02 10.39 -5.96
N ALA A 166 -0.08 9.76 -4.79
CA ALA A 166 -1.32 9.33 -4.16
C ALA A 166 -1.74 10.32 -3.07
N GLN A 167 -3.04 10.40 -2.79
CA GLN A 167 -3.57 11.21 -1.68
C GLN A 167 -2.89 10.85 -0.36
N PHE A 168 -2.44 11.85 0.40
CA PHE A 168 -1.67 11.64 1.64
C PHE A 168 -2.25 12.46 2.81
N PRO A 169 -2.42 11.88 4.02
CA PRO A 169 -2.02 10.53 4.43
C PRO A 169 -2.97 9.43 3.97
N ASP A 170 -4.21 9.78 3.65
CA ASP A 170 -5.27 8.89 3.21
C ASP A 170 -6.41 9.68 2.54
N ARG A 171 -7.43 8.98 2.05
CA ARG A 171 -8.60 9.56 1.36
C ARG A 171 -9.40 10.57 2.20
N GLN A 172 -9.37 10.50 3.52
CA GLN A 172 -10.12 11.42 4.38
C GLN A 172 -9.27 12.63 4.81
N GLY A 173 -7.97 12.40 5.00
CA GLY A 173 -7.03 13.38 5.54
C GLY A 173 -6.20 14.17 4.53
N PHE A 174 -6.31 13.87 3.23
CA PHE A 174 -5.50 14.54 2.19
C PHE A 174 -5.87 15.99 1.95
N ARG A 175 -7.14 16.35 2.19
CA ARG A 175 -7.68 17.69 2.03
C ARG A 175 -7.78 18.36 3.40
N ILE A 176 -6.86 19.29 3.63
CA ILE A 176 -6.72 20.04 4.88
C ILE A 176 -7.41 21.40 4.71
N PHE A 177 -8.56 21.58 5.35
CA PHE A 177 -9.22 22.88 5.41
C PHE A 177 -8.51 23.82 6.38
N LEU A 178 -8.72 25.13 6.24
CA LEU A 178 -8.12 26.10 7.17
C LEU A 178 -8.50 25.84 8.63
N SER A 179 -9.71 25.33 8.88
CA SER A 179 -10.17 24.95 10.22
C SER A 179 -9.32 23.86 10.86
N ASP A 180 -8.73 22.98 10.06
CA ASP A 180 -7.98 21.81 10.52
C ASP A 180 -6.59 22.20 11.04
N LEU A 181 -6.11 23.40 10.67
CA LEU A 181 -4.88 24.00 11.22
C LEU A 181 -4.96 24.25 12.72
N ARG A 182 -6.13 24.10 13.36
CA ARG A 182 -6.27 24.07 14.83
C ARG A 182 -5.65 22.81 15.44
N SER A 183 -5.62 21.70 14.72
CA SER A 183 -4.96 20.47 15.14
C SER A 183 -3.44 20.61 15.11
N GLU A 184 -2.77 20.24 16.20
CA GLU A 184 -1.31 20.21 16.27
C GLU A 184 -0.70 19.16 15.35
N GLU A 185 -1.37 18.01 15.21
CA GLU A 185 -0.94 16.93 14.32
C GLU A 185 -0.92 17.38 12.85
N VAL A 186 -1.94 18.15 12.43
CA VAL A 186 -2.03 18.68 11.06
C VAL A 186 -0.91 19.69 10.80
N ARG A 187 -0.65 20.60 11.77
CA ARG A 187 0.45 21.57 11.64
C ARG A 187 1.81 20.88 11.61
N GLU A 188 2.01 19.88 12.45
CA GLU A 188 3.25 19.10 12.48
C GLU A 188 3.49 18.35 11.18
N ARG A 189 2.43 17.76 10.60
CA ARG A 189 2.49 17.13 9.27
C ARG A 189 2.92 18.12 8.20
N LEU A 190 2.29 19.29 8.12
CA LEU A 190 2.68 20.34 7.18
C LEU A 190 4.12 20.81 7.43
N ARG A 191 4.53 20.98 8.69
CA ARG A 191 5.91 21.34 9.05
C ARG A 191 6.90 20.30 8.51
N LEU A 192 6.63 19.01 8.71
CA LEU A 192 7.48 17.92 8.23
C LEU A 192 7.56 17.87 6.70
N ILE A 193 6.47 18.14 5.98
CA ILE A 193 6.51 18.28 4.51
C ILE A 193 7.53 19.34 4.07
N TRP A 194 7.67 20.42 4.83
CA TRP A 194 8.63 21.49 4.56
C TRP A 194 10.06 21.18 5.01
N THR A 195 10.28 20.34 6.03
CA THR A 195 11.60 20.17 6.65
C THR A 195 12.24 18.81 6.43
N ASP A 196 11.45 17.74 6.53
CA ASP A 196 11.88 16.35 6.39
C ASP A 196 10.73 15.50 5.84
N PRO A 197 10.35 15.71 4.57
CA PRO A 197 9.19 15.05 3.97
C PRO A 197 9.31 13.53 4.02
N HIS A 198 10.53 12.98 3.90
CA HIS A 198 10.76 11.55 3.92
C HIS A 198 10.60 10.92 5.31
N SER A 199 10.49 11.70 6.39
CA SER A 199 10.11 11.17 7.71
C SER A 199 8.63 10.81 7.78
N LEU A 200 7.81 11.36 6.87
CA LEU A 200 6.38 11.06 6.74
C LEU A 200 6.12 9.79 5.93
N ASP A 201 7.15 9.17 5.35
CA ASP A 201 7.06 7.94 4.58
C ASP A 201 6.55 6.79 5.48
N PRO A 202 5.31 6.32 5.30
CA PRO A 202 4.75 5.27 6.12
C PRO A 202 5.53 3.96 5.99
N THR A 203 6.18 3.72 4.85
CA THR A 203 6.95 2.49 4.59
C THR A 203 8.18 2.39 5.47
N LYS A 204 8.85 3.52 5.78
CA LYS A 204 10.02 3.52 6.68
C LYS A 204 9.63 3.19 8.11
N ARG A 205 8.52 3.75 8.59
CA ARG A 205 7.97 3.44 9.91
C ARG A 205 7.56 1.98 9.99
N ALA A 206 6.84 1.50 8.99
CA ALA A 206 6.42 0.11 8.89
C ALA A 206 7.61 -0.86 8.86
N ALA A 207 8.63 -0.57 8.05
CA ALA A 207 9.86 -1.35 7.98
C ALA A 207 10.63 -1.40 9.31
N LYS A 208 10.68 -0.27 10.04
CA LYS A 208 11.30 -0.23 11.38
C LYS A 208 10.55 -1.11 12.37
N VAL A 209 9.23 -0.94 12.50
CA VAL A 209 8.39 -1.74 13.40
C VAL A 209 8.50 -3.23 13.03
N THR A 210 8.47 -3.54 11.74
CA THR A 210 8.62 -4.90 11.21
C THR A 210 9.96 -5.52 11.59
N ARG A 211 11.08 -4.78 11.46
CA ARG A 211 12.41 -5.24 11.86
C ARG A 211 12.50 -5.50 13.36
N ASP A 212 12.02 -4.56 14.17
CA ASP A 212 12.07 -4.68 15.64
C ASP A 212 11.30 -5.93 16.11
N ILE A 213 10.16 -6.24 15.49
CA ILE A 213 9.39 -7.46 15.77
C ILE A 213 10.13 -8.71 15.28
N ALA A 214 10.67 -8.69 14.06
CA ALA A 214 11.40 -9.83 13.50
C ALA A 214 12.60 -10.23 14.38
N GLU A 215 13.31 -9.27 14.97
CA GLU A 215 14.39 -9.52 15.92
C GLU A 215 13.92 -10.23 17.19
N ARG A 216 12.72 -9.90 17.70
CA ARG A 216 12.12 -10.57 18.86
C ARG A 216 11.75 -12.01 18.54
N LEU A 217 11.13 -12.23 17.39
CA LEU A 217 10.72 -13.57 16.96
C LEU A 217 11.92 -14.46 16.66
N ALA A 218 13.00 -13.89 16.12
CA ALA A 218 14.25 -14.61 15.92
C ALA A 218 14.82 -15.13 17.25
N ARG A 219 14.68 -14.40 18.36
CA ARG A 219 15.07 -14.89 19.69
C ARG A 219 14.23 -16.09 20.12
N VAL A 220 12.91 -16.05 19.91
CA VAL A 220 12.02 -17.19 20.22
C VAL A 220 12.31 -18.40 19.32
N SER A 221 12.51 -18.19 18.01
CA SER A 221 12.87 -19.26 17.06
C SER A 221 14.16 -19.95 17.48
N LYS A 222 15.20 -19.15 17.75
CA LYS A 222 16.51 -19.66 18.18
C LYS A 222 16.41 -20.50 19.45
N PHE A 223 15.66 -20.02 20.45
CA PHE A 223 15.44 -20.80 21.68
C PHE A 223 14.82 -22.17 21.38
N LEU A 224 13.79 -22.21 20.53
CA LEU A 224 13.10 -23.46 20.14
C LEU A 224 14.00 -24.39 19.34
N GLU A 225 14.79 -23.85 18.41
CA GLU A 225 15.76 -24.60 17.59
C GLU A 225 16.91 -25.20 18.43
N GLU A 226 17.27 -24.56 19.55
CA GLU A 226 18.30 -25.03 20.47
C GLU A 226 17.80 -26.13 21.43
N GLN A 227 16.49 -26.35 21.52
CA GLN A 227 15.94 -27.41 22.36
C GLN A 227 16.33 -28.80 21.83
N ARG A 228 16.73 -29.69 22.74
CA ARG A 228 17.13 -31.07 22.43
C ARG A 228 16.26 -32.08 23.18
N GLY A 229 15.98 -33.21 22.53
CA GLY A 229 15.36 -34.38 23.13
C GLY A 229 16.33 -35.16 24.02
N ALA A 230 15.83 -36.21 24.68
CA ALA A 230 16.65 -37.07 25.54
C ALA A 230 17.78 -37.80 24.80
N ASP A 231 17.64 -37.97 23.49
CA ASP A 231 18.59 -38.57 22.55
C ASP A 231 19.53 -37.54 21.88
N ASN A 232 19.53 -36.29 22.37
CA ASN A 232 20.29 -35.16 21.82
C ASN A 232 19.91 -34.79 20.37
N THR A 233 18.74 -35.21 19.89
CA THR A 233 18.19 -34.76 18.60
C THR A 233 17.41 -33.44 18.76
N PRO A 234 17.23 -32.63 17.69
CA PRO A 234 16.37 -31.45 17.75
C PRO A 234 14.97 -31.80 18.24
N ARG A 235 14.51 -31.13 19.31
CA ARG A 235 13.21 -31.42 19.90
C ARG A 235 12.04 -31.05 19.00
N TYR A 236 12.22 -30.00 18.20
CA TYR A 236 11.21 -29.45 17.30
C TYR A 236 11.78 -29.35 15.88
N GLN A 237 10.94 -29.66 14.90
CA GLN A 237 11.24 -29.44 13.49
C GLN A 237 11.10 -27.96 13.15
N ARG A 238 11.88 -27.45 12.20
CA ARG A 238 11.88 -26.01 11.85
C ARG A 238 10.53 -25.57 11.29
N GLU A 239 9.88 -26.45 10.55
CA GLU A 239 8.55 -26.25 9.97
C GLU A 239 7.50 -26.08 11.07
N ALA A 240 7.61 -26.87 12.15
CA ALA A 240 6.72 -26.77 13.31
C ALA A 240 6.94 -25.46 14.08
N ILE A 241 8.19 -25.02 14.23
CA ILE A 241 8.55 -23.72 14.84
C ILE A 241 7.97 -22.58 14.00
N ALA A 242 8.16 -22.61 12.68
CA ALA A 242 7.66 -21.61 11.76
C ALA A 242 6.14 -21.50 11.80
N ALA A 243 5.44 -22.64 11.75
CA ALA A 243 3.98 -22.69 11.84
C ALA A 243 3.47 -22.14 13.19
N PHE A 244 4.14 -22.48 14.30
CA PHE A 244 3.84 -21.94 15.62
C PHE A 244 4.01 -20.41 15.70
N LEU A 245 5.14 -19.88 15.21
CA LEU A 245 5.41 -18.44 15.20
C LEU A 245 4.44 -17.69 14.28
N MET A 246 4.09 -18.27 13.13
CA MET A 246 3.11 -17.71 12.20
C MET A 246 1.72 -17.58 12.81
N ARG A 247 1.28 -18.56 13.61
CA ARG A 247 0.02 -18.46 14.35
C ARG A 247 0.08 -17.37 15.42
N CYS A 248 1.20 -17.26 16.14
CA CYS A 248 1.40 -16.18 17.12
C CYS A 248 1.31 -14.80 16.46
N LEU A 249 2.03 -14.60 15.35
CA LEU A 249 1.97 -13.40 14.52
C LEU A 249 0.54 -13.05 14.13
N PHE A 250 -0.17 -14.03 13.57
CA PHE A 250 -1.53 -13.82 13.10
C PHE A 250 -2.47 -13.45 14.25
N THR A 251 -2.32 -14.08 15.42
CA THR A 251 -3.14 -13.73 16.59
C THR A 251 -2.86 -12.30 17.07
N MET A 252 -1.61 -11.82 17.04
CA MET A 252 -1.27 -10.42 17.34
C MET A 252 -1.88 -9.47 16.31
N PHE A 253 -1.79 -9.82 15.02
CA PHE A 253 -2.43 -9.06 13.96
C PHE A 253 -3.95 -8.97 14.15
N ALA A 254 -4.60 -10.12 14.41
CA ALA A 254 -6.05 -10.22 14.57
C ALA A 254 -6.57 -9.36 15.74
N GLU A 255 -5.77 -9.19 16.80
CA GLU A 255 -6.08 -8.28 17.91
C GLU A 255 -6.12 -6.83 17.46
N ASP A 256 -5.09 -6.37 16.76
CA ASP A 256 -4.95 -4.97 16.39
C ASP A 256 -5.87 -4.55 15.24
N VAL A 257 -6.23 -5.47 14.34
CA VAL A 257 -7.29 -5.22 13.35
C VAL A 257 -8.69 -5.52 13.89
N GLU A 258 -8.82 -5.77 15.20
CA GLU A 258 -10.08 -5.96 15.93
C GLU A 258 -10.94 -7.14 15.42
N LEU A 259 -10.30 -8.17 14.86
CA LEU A 259 -10.92 -9.45 14.56
C LEU A 259 -11.14 -10.29 15.83
N ILE A 260 -10.32 -10.06 16.84
CA ILE A 260 -10.57 -10.42 18.24
C ILE A 260 -10.55 -9.15 19.10
N PRO A 261 -11.12 -9.15 20.31
CA PRO A 261 -11.11 -7.98 21.19
C PRO A 261 -9.69 -7.43 21.39
N LYS A 262 -9.58 -6.10 21.43
CA LYS A 262 -8.30 -5.41 21.61
C LYS A 262 -7.63 -5.80 22.93
N GLU A 263 -6.30 -5.87 22.94
CA GLU A 263 -5.45 -6.26 24.09
C GLU A 263 -5.69 -7.69 24.64
N SER A 264 -6.46 -8.52 23.94
CA SER A 264 -6.87 -9.84 24.43
C SER A 264 -5.75 -10.89 24.41
N PHE A 265 -5.10 -11.10 23.27
CA PHE A 265 -3.94 -11.98 23.15
C PHE A 265 -2.74 -11.44 23.92
N ARG A 266 -2.51 -10.12 23.88
CA ARG A 266 -1.52 -9.46 24.74
C ARG A 266 -1.75 -9.76 26.22
N GLY A 267 -3.01 -9.69 26.68
CA GLY A 267 -3.40 -10.06 28.04
C GLY A 267 -3.18 -11.55 28.36
N VAL A 268 -3.42 -12.45 27.40
CA VAL A 268 -3.08 -13.88 27.53
C VAL A 268 -1.58 -14.05 27.75
N LEU A 269 -0.76 -13.42 26.90
CA LEU A 269 0.71 -13.48 27.00
C LEU A 269 1.21 -12.93 28.33
N GLU A 270 0.62 -11.85 28.86
CA GLU A 270 0.98 -11.30 30.16
C GLU A 270 0.73 -12.29 31.31
N ARG A 271 -0.44 -12.95 31.31
CA ARG A 271 -0.76 -13.98 32.31
C ARG A 271 0.16 -15.20 32.18
N CYS A 272 0.44 -15.63 30.96
CA CYS A 272 1.37 -16.72 30.67
C CYS A 272 2.81 -16.35 31.07
N ARG A 273 3.22 -15.08 30.95
CA ARG A 273 4.52 -14.64 31.44
C ARG A 273 4.62 -14.81 32.95
N ALA A 274 3.54 -14.54 33.69
CA ALA A 274 3.48 -14.78 35.13
C ALA A 274 3.49 -16.27 35.48
N LYS A 275 2.78 -17.11 34.70
CA LYS A 275 2.67 -18.57 34.87
C LYS A 275 2.87 -19.30 33.53
N PRO A 276 4.14 -19.60 33.13
CA PRO A 276 4.46 -20.14 31.81
C PRO A 276 3.77 -21.47 31.47
N ASP A 277 3.50 -22.32 32.46
CA ASP A 277 2.82 -23.61 32.26
C ASP A 277 1.40 -23.48 31.68
N LEU A 278 0.77 -22.30 31.81
CA LEU A 278 -0.55 -22.03 31.24
C LEU A 278 -0.51 -21.76 29.73
N PHE A 279 0.67 -21.45 29.16
CA PHE A 279 0.81 -21.01 27.78
C PHE A 279 0.25 -22.01 26.75
N PRO A 280 0.61 -23.32 26.78
CA PRO A 280 0.05 -24.28 25.84
C PRO A 280 -1.47 -24.39 25.90
N ALA A 281 -2.04 -24.38 27.11
CA ALA A 281 -3.47 -24.54 27.30
C ALA A 281 -4.27 -23.31 26.86
N LEU A 282 -3.86 -22.10 27.27
CA LEU A 282 -4.61 -20.87 26.96
C LEU A 282 -4.50 -20.50 25.48
N VAL A 283 -3.30 -20.58 24.90
CA VAL A 283 -3.10 -20.26 23.48
C VAL A 283 -3.73 -21.32 22.59
N GLY A 284 -3.63 -22.60 22.95
CA GLY A 284 -4.24 -23.69 22.19
C GLY A 284 -5.77 -23.59 22.14
N GLN A 285 -6.39 -23.23 23.28
CA GLN A 285 -7.83 -23.01 23.36
C GLN A 285 -8.27 -21.79 22.53
N LEU A 286 -7.49 -20.71 22.55
CA LEU A 286 -7.77 -19.54 21.70
C LEU A 286 -7.72 -19.91 20.21
N TRP A 287 -6.70 -20.66 19.78
CA TRP A 287 -6.57 -21.09 18.39
C TRP A 287 -7.68 -22.06 17.97
N GLU A 288 -8.12 -22.94 18.86
CA GLU A 288 -9.33 -23.76 18.63
C GLU A 288 -10.58 -22.89 18.42
N ALA A 289 -10.76 -21.86 19.24
CA ALA A 289 -11.90 -20.94 19.10
C ALA A 289 -11.83 -20.13 17.80
N MET A 290 -10.64 -19.71 17.38
CA MET A 290 -10.40 -19.03 16.09
C MET A 290 -10.70 -19.93 14.88
N ASP A 291 -10.35 -21.22 14.95
CA ASP A 291 -10.63 -22.20 13.89
C ASP A 291 -12.13 -22.49 13.75
N THR A 292 -12.82 -22.65 14.90
CA THR A 292 -14.20 -23.13 14.96
C THR A 292 -15.27 -22.04 15.06
N GLY A 293 -14.89 -20.80 15.40
CA GLY A 293 -15.83 -19.71 15.65
C GLY A 293 -16.60 -19.86 16.98
N THR A 294 -15.91 -20.34 18.02
CA THR A 294 -16.51 -20.65 19.33
C THR A 294 -16.06 -19.67 20.42
N PHE A 295 -16.45 -19.91 21.67
CA PHE A 295 -16.07 -19.07 22.79
C PHE A 295 -14.61 -19.35 23.21
N ALA A 296 -13.80 -18.31 23.26
CA ALA A 296 -12.43 -18.37 23.75
C ALA A 296 -12.38 -18.01 25.24
N TYR A 297 -12.21 -19.00 26.11
CA TYR A 297 -12.09 -18.80 27.56
C TYR A 297 -10.86 -17.96 27.92
N ALA A 298 -9.78 -18.07 27.14
CA ALA A 298 -8.57 -17.30 27.37
C ALA A 298 -8.78 -15.78 27.26
N ILE A 299 -9.80 -15.33 26.52
CA ILE A 299 -10.09 -13.91 26.30
C ILE A 299 -11.53 -13.52 26.64
N GLU A 300 -12.29 -14.46 27.22
CA GLU A 300 -13.68 -14.29 27.64
C GLU A 300 -14.60 -13.73 26.55
N ALA A 301 -14.36 -14.11 25.30
CA ALA A 301 -15.09 -13.58 24.16
C ALA A 301 -15.42 -14.66 23.13
N ARG A 302 -16.53 -14.46 22.42
CA ARG A 302 -16.85 -15.27 21.24
C ARG A 302 -15.99 -14.80 20.08
N VAL A 303 -15.24 -15.72 19.49
CA VAL A 303 -14.34 -15.42 18.38
C VAL A 303 -15.00 -15.80 17.07
N LYS A 304 -14.76 -15.00 16.02
CA LYS A 304 -15.23 -15.29 14.67
C LYS A 304 -14.50 -16.47 14.07
N ARG A 305 -15.10 -17.13 13.08
CA ARG A 305 -14.44 -18.24 12.39
C ARG A 305 -13.43 -17.71 11.36
N PHE A 306 -12.14 -18.00 11.56
CA PHE A 306 -11.08 -17.54 10.67
C PHE A 306 -10.85 -18.45 9.46
N ASN A 307 -11.09 -19.76 9.57
CA ASN A 307 -11.13 -20.76 8.49
C ASN A 307 -10.20 -20.55 7.26
N GLY A 308 -8.90 -20.54 7.48
CA GLY A 308 -7.85 -20.91 6.52
C GLY A 308 -6.98 -21.97 7.19
N TYR A 309 -6.22 -22.77 6.45
CA TYR A 309 -5.45 -23.91 6.97
C TYR A 309 -4.58 -23.64 8.23
N LEU A 310 -4.27 -22.37 8.52
CA LEU A 310 -3.42 -21.88 9.61
C LEU A 310 -3.75 -22.45 11.00
N PHE A 311 -5.03 -22.51 11.41
CA PHE A 311 -5.43 -22.94 12.77
C PHE A 311 -5.95 -24.38 12.85
N LYS A 312 -5.88 -25.16 11.76
CA LYS A 312 -6.27 -26.58 11.77
C LYS A 312 -5.34 -27.41 12.65
N ASP A 313 -4.04 -27.16 12.53
CA ASP A 313 -3.06 -27.65 13.48
C ASP A 313 -2.90 -26.61 14.60
N ARG A 314 -3.19 -27.05 15.84
CA ARG A 314 -3.28 -26.20 17.04
C ARG A 314 -2.09 -26.42 17.97
N THR A 315 -1.02 -27.03 17.45
CA THR A 315 0.17 -27.35 18.24
C THR A 315 0.80 -26.06 18.78
N VAL A 316 0.80 -25.95 20.11
CA VAL A 316 1.48 -24.87 20.84
C VAL A 316 2.79 -25.42 21.39
N LEU A 317 3.90 -24.78 21.04
CA LEU A 317 5.20 -25.13 21.58
C LEU A 317 5.36 -24.48 22.96
N PRO A 318 5.71 -25.25 24.03
CA PRO A 318 5.94 -24.69 25.35
C PRO A 318 7.09 -23.67 25.33
N LEU A 319 6.88 -22.53 25.98
CA LEU A 319 7.86 -21.46 26.09
C LEU A 319 8.11 -21.08 27.56
N PRO A 320 9.36 -20.79 27.95
CA PRO A 320 9.66 -20.18 29.24
C PRO A 320 9.18 -18.73 29.34
N ARG A 321 9.32 -18.17 30.54
CA ARG A 321 8.97 -16.77 30.85
C ARG A 321 9.61 -15.77 29.90
N GLU A 322 10.88 -15.97 29.54
CA GLU A 322 11.66 -15.00 28.74
C GLU A 322 11.13 -14.91 27.32
N GLU A 323 10.89 -16.05 26.67
CA GLU A 323 10.39 -16.15 25.29
C GLU A 323 8.92 -15.74 25.19
N ILE A 324 8.10 -16.05 26.20
CA ILE A 324 6.76 -15.47 26.31
C ILE A 324 6.85 -13.94 26.44
N GLY A 325 7.86 -13.44 27.15
CA GLY A 325 8.17 -12.02 27.25
C GLY A 325 8.49 -11.38 25.90
N GLU A 326 9.23 -12.05 25.03
CA GLU A 326 9.50 -11.56 23.67
C GLU A 326 8.24 -11.51 22.81
N LEU A 327 7.39 -12.55 22.89
CA LEU A 327 6.07 -12.52 22.24
C LEU A 327 5.19 -11.40 22.79
N TYR A 328 5.21 -11.15 24.10
CA TYR A 328 4.47 -10.07 24.73
C TYR A 328 4.92 -8.70 24.23
N GLU A 329 6.24 -8.45 24.15
CA GLU A 329 6.75 -7.18 23.63
C GLU A 329 6.47 -7.02 22.13
N ALA A 330 6.47 -8.11 21.35
CA ALA A 330 6.02 -8.09 19.96
C ALA A 330 4.52 -7.74 19.84
N ALA A 331 3.68 -8.28 20.73
CA ALA A 331 2.25 -7.99 20.79
C ALA A 331 1.93 -6.55 21.27
N ARG A 332 2.92 -5.79 21.76
CA ARG A 332 2.75 -4.36 22.11
C ARG A 332 2.93 -3.42 20.93
N ALA A 333 3.53 -3.89 19.84
CA ALA A 333 3.66 -3.10 18.63
C ALA A 333 2.28 -2.88 17.98
N ASN A 334 2.17 -1.84 17.14
CA ASN A 334 0.96 -1.63 16.34
C ASN A 334 1.05 -2.47 15.06
N TRP A 335 0.37 -3.61 15.02
CA TRP A 335 0.33 -4.55 13.89
C TRP A 335 -0.41 -4.01 12.67
N ARG A 336 -1.11 -2.88 12.80
CA ARG A 336 -1.61 -2.12 11.64
C ARG A 336 -0.48 -1.49 10.82
N GLU A 337 0.69 -1.28 11.43
CA GLU A 337 1.88 -0.71 10.79
C GLU A 337 2.90 -1.80 10.39
N VAL A 338 2.63 -3.07 10.67
CA VAL A 338 3.56 -4.15 10.31
C VAL A 338 3.34 -4.55 8.86
N GLU A 339 4.43 -4.64 8.11
CA GLU A 339 4.39 -5.12 6.75
C GLU A 339 4.19 -6.64 6.73
N PRO A 340 3.24 -7.17 5.95
CA PRO A 340 3.11 -8.62 5.73
C PRO A 340 4.40 -9.30 5.21
N ALA A 341 5.35 -8.53 4.69
CA ALA A 341 6.71 -8.99 4.41
C ALA A 341 7.40 -9.72 5.59
N ILE A 342 7.00 -9.44 6.84
CA ILE A 342 7.55 -10.11 8.03
C ILE A 342 7.42 -11.64 7.97
N PHE A 343 6.36 -12.15 7.36
CA PHE A 343 6.15 -13.60 7.21
C PHE A 343 7.19 -14.23 6.28
N GLY A 344 7.67 -13.48 5.27
CA GLY A 344 8.79 -13.87 4.42
C GLY A 344 10.08 -14.06 5.20
N THR A 345 10.40 -13.11 6.10
CA THR A 345 11.59 -13.21 6.93
C THR A 345 11.56 -14.40 7.89
N LEU A 346 10.38 -14.78 8.39
CA LEU A 346 10.23 -16.00 9.20
C LEU A 346 10.43 -17.27 8.38
N LEU A 347 9.92 -17.33 7.15
CA LEU A 347 10.14 -18.49 6.29
C LEU A 347 11.64 -18.68 5.99
N GLU A 348 12.36 -17.59 5.71
CA GLU A 348 13.81 -17.65 5.46
C GLU A 348 14.60 -18.22 6.63
N GLN A 349 14.16 -17.94 7.85
CA GLN A 349 14.77 -18.47 9.07
C GLN A 349 14.41 -19.94 9.28
N ALA A 350 13.21 -20.35 8.85
CA ALA A 350 12.74 -21.73 8.95
C ALA A 350 13.46 -22.69 7.98
N LEU A 351 13.93 -22.20 6.84
CA LEU A 351 14.63 -23.03 5.84
C LEU A 351 16.09 -23.29 6.24
N ASP A 352 16.60 -24.50 5.96
CA ASP A 352 18.04 -24.77 6.05
C ASP A 352 18.83 -23.94 5.02
N PRO A 353 20.08 -23.50 5.29
CA PRO A 353 20.87 -22.73 4.32
C PRO A 353 21.02 -23.37 2.93
N VAL A 354 20.93 -24.71 2.82
CA VAL A 354 20.92 -25.41 1.52
C VAL A 354 19.56 -25.27 0.83
N GLU A 355 18.47 -25.51 1.55
CA GLU A 355 17.11 -25.36 1.00
C GLU A 355 16.80 -23.92 0.61
N ARG A 356 17.20 -22.96 1.45
CA ARG A 356 17.05 -21.52 1.19
C ARG A 356 17.71 -21.10 -0.12
N ARG A 357 18.94 -21.58 -0.38
CA ARG A 357 19.66 -21.30 -1.63
C ARG A 357 19.04 -22.02 -2.82
N LYS A 358 18.65 -23.28 -2.67
CA LYS A 358 18.02 -24.07 -3.74
C LYS A 358 16.67 -23.49 -4.18
N LEU A 359 15.88 -22.97 -3.24
CA LEU A 359 14.59 -22.34 -3.52
C LEU A 359 14.71 -20.87 -3.95
N GLY A 360 15.92 -20.29 -3.91
CA GLY A 360 16.10 -18.85 -4.14
C GLY A 360 15.27 -18.00 -3.16
N ALA A 361 14.99 -18.53 -1.95
CA ALA A 361 14.13 -17.93 -0.94
C ALA A 361 14.82 -16.72 -0.29
N HIS A 362 14.92 -15.65 -1.07
CA HIS A 362 15.41 -14.35 -0.68
C HIS A 362 14.28 -13.36 -0.76
N TYR A 363 14.08 -12.65 0.34
CA TYR A 363 13.15 -11.54 0.44
C TYR A 363 13.60 -10.45 -0.55
N THR A 364 12.72 -10.19 -1.51
CA THR A 364 12.85 -9.03 -2.41
C THR A 364 12.40 -7.79 -1.65
N PRO A 365 13.27 -6.78 -1.45
CA PRO A 365 12.88 -5.55 -0.77
C PRO A 365 11.67 -4.89 -1.43
N ARG A 366 10.75 -4.38 -0.61
CA ARG A 366 9.49 -3.76 -1.06
C ARG A 366 9.66 -2.74 -2.18
N ALA A 367 10.67 -1.87 -2.12
CA ALA A 367 10.91 -0.85 -3.14
C ALA A 367 11.15 -1.44 -4.55
N TYR A 368 11.80 -2.60 -4.65
CA TYR A 368 12.01 -3.27 -5.94
C TYR A 368 10.73 -3.93 -6.44
N VAL A 369 9.99 -4.58 -5.52
CA VAL A 369 8.68 -5.17 -5.81
C VAL A 369 7.72 -4.10 -6.34
N GLU A 370 7.58 -3.00 -5.61
CA GLU A 370 6.72 -1.87 -5.95
C GLU A 370 7.08 -1.29 -7.32
N ARG A 371 8.37 -1.11 -7.61
CA ARG A 371 8.81 -0.63 -8.93
C ARG A 371 8.35 -1.54 -10.08
N LEU A 372 8.47 -2.85 -9.92
CA LEU A 372 8.07 -3.80 -10.96
C LEU A 372 6.54 -3.83 -11.12
N VAL A 373 5.82 -3.93 -10.00
CA VAL A 373 4.35 -3.91 -10.00
C VAL A 373 3.80 -2.60 -10.59
N ILE A 374 4.42 -1.45 -10.28
CA ILE A 374 4.03 -0.17 -10.88
C ILE A 374 4.17 -0.24 -12.39
N ALA A 375 5.33 -0.66 -12.88
CA ALA A 375 5.60 -0.68 -14.31
C ALA A 375 4.74 -1.69 -15.10
N THR A 376 4.47 -2.87 -14.54
CA THR A 376 3.78 -3.94 -15.28
C THR A 376 2.27 -3.94 -15.11
N LEU A 377 1.75 -3.45 -13.98
CA LEU A 377 0.33 -3.51 -13.64
C LEU A 377 -0.29 -2.12 -13.51
N ILE A 378 0.29 -1.24 -12.69
CA ILE A 378 -0.36 0.02 -12.32
C ILE A 378 -0.27 1.07 -13.42
N GLU A 379 0.87 1.19 -14.11
CA GLU A 379 1.04 2.13 -15.23
C GLU A 379 -0.01 1.88 -16.34
N PRO A 380 -0.17 0.66 -16.88
CA PRO A 380 -1.21 0.38 -17.87
C PRO A 380 -2.64 0.66 -17.37
N LEU A 381 -2.95 0.29 -16.11
CA LEU A 381 -4.27 0.55 -15.53
C LEU A 381 -4.54 2.05 -15.31
N ARG A 382 -3.50 2.83 -14.97
CA ARG A 382 -3.59 4.29 -14.81
C ARG A 382 -3.78 4.98 -16.14
N GLU A 383 -3.08 4.57 -17.19
CA GLU A 383 -3.28 5.13 -18.54
C GLU A 383 -4.72 4.95 -19.01
N GLU A 384 -5.29 3.76 -18.80
CA GLU A 384 -6.69 3.50 -19.09
C GLU A 384 -7.64 4.34 -18.23
N TRP A 385 -7.35 4.45 -16.93
CA TRP A 385 -8.12 5.29 -16.03
C TRP A 385 -8.13 6.76 -16.48
N ASP A 386 -6.99 7.29 -16.92
CA ASP A 386 -6.87 8.66 -17.42
C ASP A 386 -7.75 8.89 -18.67
N HIS A 387 -7.83 7.90 -19.56
CA HIS A 387 -8.71 7.95 -20.72
C HIS A 387 -10.20 7.91 -20.35
N VAL A 388 -10.57 7.04 -19.42
CA VAL A 388 -11.93 6.94 -18.87
C VAL A 388 -12.33 8.25 -18.21
N ARG A 389 -11.46 8.81 -17.36
CA ARG A 389 -11.70 10.07 -16.66
C ARG A 389 -11.91 11.23 -17.63
N ALA A 390 -11.04 11.38 -18.62
CA ALA A 390 -11.19 12.42 -19.65
C ALA A 390 -12.49 12.26 -20.47
N THR A 391 -12.95 11.01 -20.67
CA THR A 391 -14.22 10.75 -21.35
C THR A 391 -15.42 11.10 -20.48
N ALA A 392 -15.38 10.71 -19.20
CA ALA A 392 -16.40 11.06 -18.21
C ALA A 392 -16.53 12.58 -18.03
N GLU A 393 -15.41 13.32 -17.97
CA GLU A 393 -15.41 14.78 -17.90
C GLU A 393 -16.09 15.42 -19.12
N ARG A 394 -15.76 14.96 -20.34
CA ARG A 394 -16.39 15.45 -21.58
C ARG A 394 -17.90 15.19 -21.59
N LEU A 395 -18.32 14.00 -21.17
CA LEU A 395 -19.74 13.65 -21.06
C LEU A 395 -20.46 14.51 -20.02
N GLY A 396 -19.84 14.72 -18.86
CA GLY A 396 -20.37 15.56 -17.80
C GLY A 396 -20.52 17.02 -18.23
N ALA A 397 -19.50 17.59 -18.88
CA ALA A 397 -19.53 18.94 -19.44
C ALA A 397 -20.56 19.10 -20.57
N GLY A 398 -20.75 18.06 -21.39
CA GLY A 398 -21.77 17.99 -22.44
C GLY A 398 -23.19 17.70 -21.95
N GLY A 399 -23.46 17.82 -20.63
CA GLY A 399 -24.80 17.66 -20.07
C GLY A 399 -25.27 16.20 -19.91
N ASN A 400 -24.37 15.21 -20.01
CA ASN A 400 -24.66 13.79 -19.82
C ASN A 400 -23.97 13.20 -18.57
N PRO A 401 -24.37 13.60 -17.35
CA PRO A 401 -23.77 13.10 -16.10
C PRO A 401 -24.01 11.60 -15.88
N ARG A 402 -25.11 11.04 -16.40
CA ARG A 402 -25.38 9.60 -16.33
C ARG A 402 -24.39 8.79 -17.17
N GLY A 403 -24.11 9.25 -18.40
CA GLY A 403 -23.09 8.64 -19.25
C GLY A 403 -21.69 8.73 -18.64
N ALA A 404 -21.36 9.85 -17.98
CA ALA A 404 -20.11 9.99 -17.25
C ALA A 404 -19.99 8.97 -16.11
N LEU A 405 -21.05 8.80 -15.31
CA LEU A 405 -21.09 7.83 -14.22
C LEU A 405 -21.00 6.38 -14.74
N ASP A 406 -21.71 6.06 -15.81
CA ASP A 406 -21.68 4.75 -16.46
C ASP A 406 -20.27 4.39 -16.95
N GLU A 407 -19.55 5.35 -17.54
CA GLU A 407 -18.19 5.14 -18.02
C GLU A 407 -17.21 4.82 -16.88
N VAL A 408 -17.27 5.57 -15.78
CA VAL A 408 -16.45 5.30 -14.59
C VAL A 408 -16.83 3.98 -13.93
N SER A 409 -18.14 3.67 -13.85
CA SER A 409 -18.63 2.42 -13.25
C SER A 409 -18.20 1.18 -14.05
N LYS A 410 -18.15 1.26 -15.38
CA LYS A 410 -17.61 0.19 -16.22
C LYS A 410 -16.14 -0.05 -15.97
N PHE A 411 -15.34 1.01 -15.82
CA PHE A 411 -13.93 0.86 -15.49
C PHE A 411 -13.76 0.23 -14.11
N HIS A 412 -14.54 0.65 -13.11
CA HIS A 412 -14.53 0.02 -11.77
C HIS A 412 -14.85 -1.48 -11.83
N ALA A 413 -15.91 -1.86 -12.56
CA ALA A 413 -16.27 -3.26 -12.75
C ALA A 413 -15.16 -4.07 -13.46
N ARG A 414 -14.51 -3.47 -14.47
CA ARG A 414 -13.34 -4.08 -15.12
C ARG A 414 -12.18 -4.25 -14.14
N LEU A 415 -11.87 -3.22 -13.35
CA LEU A 415 -10.79 -3.26 -12.37
C LEU A 415 -11.00 -4.37 -11.32
N CYS A 416 -12.25 -4.59 -10.89
CA CYS A 416 -12.64 -5.69 -10.00
C CYS A 416 -12.62 -7.08 -10.67
N GLY A 417 -12.48 -7.14 -12.00
CA GLY A 417 -12.34 -8.38 -12.77
C GLY A 417 -10.90 -8.72 -13.18
N VAL A 418 -9.93 -7.83 -12.96
CA VAL A 418 -8.52 -8.05 -13.31
C VAL A 418 -7.92 -9.17 -12.47
N ARG A 419 -7.25 -10.13 -13.09
CA ARG A 419 -6.49 -11.20 -12.43
C ARG A 419 -4.99 -10.97 -12.64
N VAL A 420 -4.25 -11.10 -11.55
CA VAL A 420 -2.80 -10.90 -11.49
C VAL A 420 -2.14 -12.21 -11.07
N LEU A 421 -1.22 -12.72 -11.88
CA LEU A 421 -0.48 -13.95 -11.61
C LEU A 421 0.97 -13.65 -11.22
N ASP A 422 1.43 -14.29 -10.14
CA ASP A 422 2.85 -14.44 -9.83
C ASP A 422 3.23 -15.94 -9.92
N PRO A 423 3.98 -16.37 -10.95
CA PRO A 423 4.31 -17.77 -11.18
C PRO A 423 5.41 -18.30 -10.25
N ALA A 424 6.00 -17.47 -9.39
CA ALA A 424 7.02 -17.84 -8.43
C ALA A 424 6.82 -17.04 -7.14
N CYS A 425 5.61 -17.13 -6.58
CA CYS A 425 5.12 -16.14 -5.65
C CYS A 425 5.80 -16.16 -4.28
N GLY A 426 6.51 -17.22 -3.91
CA GLY A 426 7.18 -17.34 -2.63
C GLY A 426 6.18 -17.14 -1.50
N THR A 427 6.43 -16.15 -0.65
CA THR A 427 5.53 -15.74 0.45
C THR A 427 4.53 -14.65 0.05
N GLY A 428 4.32 -14.40 -1.25
CA GLY A 428 3.26 -13.54 -1.78
C GLY A 428 3.55 -12.04 -1.78
N ASN A 429 4.81 -11.61 -1.71
CA ASN A 429 5.13 -10.18 -1.58
C ASN A 429 4.69 -9.34 -2.80
N PHE A 430 4.91 -9.84 -4.03
CA PHE A 430 4.43 -9.15 -5.24
C PHE A 430 2.91 -9.09 -5.31
N LEU A 431 2.23 -10.20 -4.98
CA LEU A 431 0.77 -10.27 -4.97
C LEU A 431 0.17 -9.30 -3.94
N TYR A 432 0.78 -9.21 -2.75
CA TYR A 432 0.38 -8.24 -1.73
C TYR A 432 0.54 -6.78 -2.19
N VAL A 433 1.70 -6.44 -2.76
CA VAL A 433 1.95 -5.08 -3.27
C VAL A 433 1.02 -4.75 -4.44
N ALA A 434 0.76 -5.71 -5.33
CA ALA A 434 -0.21 -5.58 -6.41
C ALA A 434 -1.62 -5.28 -5.86
N LEU A 435 -2.08 -6.05 -4.87
CA LEU A 435 -3.35 -5.80 -4.18
C LEU A 435 -3.40 -4.41 -3.57
N GLU A 436 -2.37 -4.00 -2.83
CA GLU A 436 -2.34 -2.70 -2.18
C GLU A 436 -2.42 -1.54 -3.19
N LEU A 437 -1.65 -1.61 -4.27
CA LEU A 437 -1.62 -0.54 -5.28
C LEU A 437 -2.90 -0.51 -6.12
N MET A 438 -3.47 -1.67 -6.47
CA MET A 438 -4.76 -1.75 -7.13
C MET A 438 -5.87 -1.20 -6.23
N LYS A 439 -5.83 -1.46 -4.92
CA LYS A 439 -6.76 -0.89 -3.94
C LYS A 439 -6.66 0.63 -3.81
N ARG A 440 -5.46 1.20 -3.94
CA ARG A 440 -5.28 2.66 -3.99
C ARG A 440 -5.93 3.24 -5.25
N LEU A 441 -5.71 2.62 -6.41
CA LEU A 441 -6.34 3.02 -7.66
C LEU A 441 -7.87 2.90 -7.59
N GLU A 442 -8.39 1.82 -7.01
CA GLU A 442 -9.84 1.65 -6.78
C GLU A 442 -10.42 2.79 -5.94
N GLY A 443 -9.70 3.24 -4.91
CA GLY A 443 -10.10 4.39 -4.09
C GLY A 443 -10.28 5.67 -4.90
N GLU A 444 -9.37 5.95 -5.84
CA GLU A 444 -9.47 7.09 -6.77
C GLU A 444 -10.70 6.98 -7.68
N VAL A 445 -10.97 5.78 -8.19
CA VAL A 445 -12.14 5.51 -9.06
C VAL A 445 -13.45 5.69 -8.28
N LEU A 446 -13.55 5.12 -7.07
CA LEU A 446 -14.73 5.24 -6.21
C LEU A 446 -15.01 6.69 -5.81
N GLU A 447 -13.97 7.51 -5.66
CA GLU A 447 -14.13 8.95 -5.43
C GLU A 447 -14.74 9.66 -6.64
N ALA A 448 -14.23 9.38 -7.84
CA ALA A 448 -14.82 9.91 -9.06
C ALA A 448 -16.29 9.49 -9.25
N VAL A 449 -16.63 8.24 -8.89
CA VAL A 449 -18.03 7.79 -8.83
C VAL A 449 -18.84 8.62 -7.85
N ALA A 450 -18.35 8.84 -6.63
CA ALA A 450 -19.06 9.60 -5.61
C ALA A 450 -19.33 11.06 -6.05
N ASP A 451 -18.36 11.69 -6.72
CA ASP A 451 -18.47 13.06 -7.23
C ASP A 451 -19.49 13.18 -8.39
N LEU A 452 -19.62 12.12 -9.19
CA LEU A 452 -20.56 12.06 -10.32
C LEU A 452 -21.97 11.61 -9.90
N GLY A 453 -22.10 10.66 -8.96
CA GLY A 453 -23.33 9.92 -8.67
C GLY A 453 -24.05 10.26 -7.35
N GLY A 454 -23.41 10.92 -6.38
CA GLY A 454 -24.04 11.18 -5.07
C GLY A 454 -24.39 9.88 -4.30
N GLN A 455 -25.50 9.85 -3.55
CA GLN A 455 -25.87 8.70 -2.70
C GLN A 455 -26.15 7.37 -3.46
N GLU A 456 -26.35 7.41 -4.79
CA GLU A 456 -26.50 6.20 -5.62
C GLU A 456 -25.20 5.41 -5.76
N ALA A 457 -24.03 6.02 -5.45
CA ALA A 457 -22.72 5.37 -5.45
C ALA A 457 -22.54 4.29 -4.36
N LEU A 458 -23.36 4.31 -3.30
CA LEU A 458 -23.26 3.40 -2.13
C LEU A 458 -23.48 1.91 -2.47
N GLY A 459 -24.00 1.60 -3.67
CA GLY A 459 -24.20 0.22 -4.13
C GLY A 459 -22.95 -0.47 -4.68
N LEU A 460 -21.95 0.30 -5.12
CA LEU A 460 -20.72 -0.23 -5.73
C LEU A 460 -19.73 -0.76 -4.70
N ASP A 461 -19.84 -0.34 -3.43
CA ASP A 461 -18.97 -0.80 -2.32
C ASP A 461 -19.00 -2.33 -2.09
N ARG A 462 -20.00 -3.05 -2.63
CA ARG A 462 -20.09 -4.51 -2.52
C ARG A 462 -19.29 -5.25 -3.60
N HIS A 463 -18.98 -4.61 -4.72
CA HIS A 463 -18.15 -5.18 -5.77
C HIS A 463 -16.81 -4.47 -5.70
N THR A 464 -15.81 -5.15 -5.14
CA THR A 464 -14.55 -4.50 -4.83
C THR A 464 -13.40 -5.42 -5.14
N ILE A 465 -12.21 -4.84 -5.25
CA ILE A 465 -10.99 -5.64 -5.42
C ILE A 465 -10.82 -6.53 -4.20
N ASP A 466 -10.51 -7.81 -4.38
CA ASP A 466 -10.31 -8.71 -3.24
C ASP A 466 -9.30 -9.83 -3.55
N PRO A 467 -8.88 -10.63 -2.55
CA PRO A 467 -7.86 -11.66 -2.73
C PRO A 467 -8.10 -12.66 -3.87
N HIS A 468 -9.34 -12.87 -4.33
CA HIS A 468 -9.62 -13.82 -5.42
C HIS A 468 -8.93 -13.47 -6.75
N GLN A 469 -8.56 -12.20 -6.95
CA GLN A 469 -7.90 -11.69 -8.14
C GLN A 469 -6.39 -11.99 -8.19
N PHE A 470 -5.80 -12.38 -7.06
CA PHE A 470 -4.34 -12.52 -6.92
C PHE A 470 -3.96 -13.99 -6.89
N LEU A 471 -3.37 -14.45 -7.98
CA LEU A 471 -3.08 -15.84 -8.29
C LEU A 471 -1.58 -16.11 -8.11
N GLY A 472 -1.23 -17.24 -7.52
CA GLY A 472 0.17 -17.59 -7.24
C GLY A 472 0.49 -19.03 -7.55
N LEU A 473 1.68 -19.30 -8.06
CA LEU A 473 2.28 -20.63 -8.12
C LEU A 473 3.53 -20.64 -7.23
N GLU A 474 3.71 -21.69 -6.45
CA GLU A 474 4.85 -21.81 -5.55
C GLU A 474 5.21 -23.28 -5.32
N LEU A 475 6.50 -23.62 -5.42
CA LEU A 475 6.95 -25.01 -5.27
C LEU A 475 6.86 -25.49 -3.83
N ASN A 476 7.18 -24.63 -2.86
CA ASN A 476 7.17 -24.95 -1.43
C ASN A 476 5.75 -24.78 -0.84
N PRO A 477 5.07 -25.87 -0.40
CA PRO A 477 3.73 -25.79 0.17
C PRO A 477 3.61 -24.87 1.39
N HIS A 478 4.67 -24.71 2.19
CA HIS A 478 4.68 -23.80 3.33
C HIS A 478 4.71 -22.34 2.88
N ALA A 479 5.51 -22.01 1.86
CA ALA A 479 5.56 -20.67 1.29
C ALA A 479 4.22 -20.29 0.64
N ALA A 480 3.62 -21.23 -0.09
CA ALA A 480 2.29 -21.06 -0.70
C ALA A 480 1.21 -20.71 0.33
N ALA A 481 1.19 -21.42 1.48
CA ALA A 481 0.27 -21.13 2.57
C ALA A 481 0.50 -19.75 3.20
N ILE A 482 1.77 -19.31 3.29
CA ILE A 482 2.11 -17.96 3.76
C ILE A 482 1.63 -16.91 2.76
N ALA A 483 1.85 -17.13 1.46
CA ALA A 483 1.42 -16.19 0.42
C ALA A 483 -0.08 -15.93 0.47
N GLU A 484 -0.89 -16.99 0.62
CA GLU A 484 -2.34 -16.85 0.77
C GLU A 484 -2.69 -15.99 1.99
N LEU A 485 -2.03 -16.23 3.13
CA LEU A 485 -2.22 -15.45 4.34
C LEU A 485 -1.84 -13.98 4.15
N VAL A 486 -0.69 -13.71 3.54
CA VAL A 486 -0.15 -12.36 3.31
C VAL A 486 -1.09 -11.51 2.47
N VAL A 487 -1.66 -12.07 1.40
CA VAL A 487 -2.64 -11.36 0.55
C VAL A 487 -3.91 -11.04 1.34
N TRP A 488 -4.43 -12.00 2.12
CA TRP A 488 -5.58 -11.78 2.98
C TRP A 488 -5.36 -10.70 4.04
N LEU A 489 -4.21 -10.73 4.70
CA LEU A 489 -3.83 -9.74 5.70
C LEU A 489 -3.79 -8.34 5.10
N GLY A 490 -3.21 -8.19 3.91
CA GLY A 490 -3.22 -6.93 3.17
C GLY A 490 -4.63 -6.42 2.86
N PHE A 491 -5.52 -7.31 2.41
CA PHE A 491 -6.92 -6.97 2.17
C PHE A 491 -7.64 -6.50 3.44
N LEU A 492 -7.47 -7.24 4.55
CA LEU A 492 -8.11 -6.90 5.83
C LEU A 492 -7.57 -5.56 6.39
N GLN A 493 -6.25 -5.33 6.32
CA GLN A 493 -5.65 -4.03 6.68
C GLN A 493 -6.26 -2.88 5.88
N TRP A 494 -6.55 -3.09 4.60
CA TRP A 494 -7.22 -2.08 3.79
C TRP A 494 -8.68 -1.90 4.22
N PHE A 495 -9.45 -2.99 4.31
CA PHE A 495 -10.87 -2.96 4.67
C PHE A 495 -11.14 -2.21 5.99
N PHE A 496 -10.34 -2.48 7.03
CA PHE A 496 -10.50 -1.82 8.32
C PHE A 496 -10.05 -0.35 8.33
N ARG A 497 -9.16 0.05 7.42
CA ARG A 497 -8.75 1.46 7.27
C ARG A 497 -9.79 2.30 6.53
N THR A 498 -10.49 1.73 5.55
CA THR A 498 -11.30 2.51 4.60
C THR A 498 -12.80 2.45 4.84
N GLN A 499 -13.38 1.27 5.03
CA GLN A 499 -14.84 1.11 5.06
C GLN A 499 -15.40 1.09 6.48
N GLY A 500 -14.63 0.58 7.45
CA GLY A 500 -15.18 0.28 8.78
C GLY A 500 -16.27 -0.80 8.73
N GLY A 501 -16.57 -1.41 9.87
CA GLY A 501 -17.56 -2.50 9.94
C GLY A 501 -16.93 -3.89 10.00
N GLN A 502 -17.77 -4.93 9.87
CA GLN A 502 -17.37 -6.31 10.14
C GLN A 502 -17.24 -7.13 8.85
N PRO A 503 -16.09 -7.78 8.59
CA PRO A 503 -15.95 -8.67 7.44
C PRO A 503 -16.88 -9.87 7.58
N THR A 504 -17.37 -10.36 6.43
CA THR A 504 -18.21 -11.55 6.37
C THR A 504 -17.45 -12.81 6.79
N GLU A 505 -18.11 -13.71 7.52
CA GLU A 505 -17.49 -14.97 7.94
C GLU A 505 -17.59 -16.06 6.83
N PRO A 506 -16.57 -16.92 6.67
CA PRO A 506 -15.30 -16.92 7.41
C PRO A 506 -14.37 -15.76 6.99
N ILE A 507 -13.57 -15.28 7.95
CA ILE A 507 -12.72 -14.09 7.78
C ILE A 507 -11.62 -14.32 6.75
N LEU A 508 -11.00 -15.50 6.74
CA LEU A 508 -10.17 -15.99 5.65
C LEU A 508 -11.03 -16.99 4.87
N ARG A 509 -11.18 -16.79 3.56
CA ARG A 509 -11.81 -17.77 2.68
C ARG A 509 -10.72 -18.50 1.90
N ASP A 510 -10.87 -19.81 1.76
CA ASP A 510 -10.02 -20.64 0.91
C ASP A 510 -10.41 -20.42 -0.56
N PHE A 511 -9.86 -19.38 -1.19
CA PHE A 511 -10.08 -19.11 -2.61
C PHE A 511 -9.26 -20.04 -3.52
N ARG A 512 -8.26 -20.74 -2.96
CA ARG A 512 -7.34 -21.62 -3.72
C ARG A 512 -6.65 -20.93 -4.89
N THR A 513 -6.39 -19.62 -4.73
CA THR A 513 -5.72 -18.80 -5.74
C THR A 513 -4.21 -19.04 -5.76
N ILE A 514 -3.63 -19.46 -4.63
CA ILE A 514 -2.22 -19.86 -4.53
C ILE A 514 -2.13 -21.39 -4.63
N LYS A 515 -1.36 -21.89 -5.59
CA LYS A 515 -1.18 -23.32 -5.85
C LYS A 515 0.24 -23.76 -5.51
N ALA A 516 0.34 -24.78 -4.65
CA ALA A 516 1.59 -25.47 -4.37
C ALA A 516 1.98 -26.37 -5.56
N MET A 517 2.74 -25.85 -6.52
CA MET A 517 3.16 -26.56 -7.74
C MET A 517 4.39 -25.93 -8.40
N ASP A 518 5.10 -26.73 -9.19
CA ASP A 518 6.13 -26.25 -10.10
C ASP A 518 5.48 -25.49 -11.27
N ALA A 519 5.93 -24.26 -11.51
CA ALA A 519 5.42 -23.39 -12.57
C ALA A 519 6.11 -23.62 -13.93
N VAL A 520 7.23 -24.34 -13.97
CA VAL A 520 8.01 -24.60 -15.19
C VAL A 520 7.75 -25.99 -15.73
N LEU A 521 7.67 -27.01 -14.87
CA LEU A 521 7.64 -28.41 -15.30
C LEU A 521 6.67 -29.29 -14.51
N MET A 522 5.71 -29.89 -15.21
CA MET A 522 4.94 -31.04 -14.72
C MET A 522 5.46 -32.35 -15.33
N HIS A 523 5.46 -33.41 -14.53
CA HIS A 523 5.87 -34.75 -14.96
C HIS A 523 5.15 -35.86 -14.17
N ASP A 524 5.10 -37.07 -14.72
CA ASP A 524 4.48 -38.25 -14.08
C ASP A 524 5.49 -39.08 -13.24
N GLY A 525 6.72 -38.57 -13.11
CA GLY A 525 7.76 -39.11 -12.26
C GLY A 525 9.13 -38.68 -12.75
N ALA A 526 10.10 -38.69 -11.83
CA ALA A 526 11.51 -38.43 -12.14
C ALA A 526 12.33 -39.68 -11.83
N GLU A 527 13.21 -40.07 -12.74
CA GLU A 527 14.12 -41.20 -12.59
C GLU A 527 15.54 -40.75 -12.90
N PRO A 528 16.59 -41.34 -12.32
CA PRO A 528 17.96 -41.03 -12.72
C PRO A 528 18.17 -41.33 -14.20
N ALA A 529 18.71 -40.36 -14.93
CA ALA A 529 19.20 -40.58 -16.28
C ALA A 529 20.32 -41.62 -16.23
N LEU A 530 20.25 -42.63 -17.09
CA LEU A 530 21.25 -43.70 -17.14
C LEU A 530 22.19 -43.49 -18.34
N ASP A 531 23.46 -43.77 -18.15
CA ASP A 531 24.44 -43.80 -19.23
C ASP A 531 24.33 -45.10 -20.07
N ALA A 532 25.20 -45.25 -21.07
CA ALA A 532 25.22 -46.43 -21.94
C ALA A 532 25.52 -47.75 -21.20
N THR A 533 26.02 -47.68 -19.96
CA THR A 533 26.31 -48.84 -19.10
C THR A 533 25.20 -49.14 -18.09
N GLY A 534 24.14 -48.32 -18.08
CA GLY A 534 23.05 -48.43 -17.11
C GLY A 534 23.35 -47.80 -15.76
N ALA A 535 24.45 -47.04 -15.63
CA ALA A 535 24.78 -46.32 -14.40
C ALA A 535 24.15 -44.92 -14.38
N PRO A 536 23.73 -44.40 -13.21
CA PRO A 536 23.21 -43.03 -13.11
C PRO A 536 24.23 -42.00 -13.58
N VAL A 537 23.84 -41.18 -14.54
CA VAL A 537 24.56 -39.97 -14.92
C VAL A 537 24.49 -39.03 -13.74
N VAL A 538 25.64 -38.53 -13.31
CA VAL A 538 25.73 -37.57 -12.21
C VAL A 538 26.35 -36.27 -12.70
N GLN A 539 25.76 -35.17 -12.26
CA GLN A 539 26.29 -33.82 -12.46
C GLN A 539 26.73 -33.24 -11.12
N THR A 540 27.53 -32.18 -11.18
CA THR A 540 27.89 -31.42 -9.99
C THR A 540 26.90 -30.26 -9.86
N ASP A 541 26.20 -30.18 -8.72
CA ASP A 541 25.31 -29.05 -8.45
C ASP A 541 26.10 -27.78 -8.07
N ALA A 542 25.39 -26.67 -7.87
CA ALA A 542 25.98 -25.38 -7.50
C ALA A 542 26.74 -25.40 -6.15
N ASP A 543 26.52 -26.43 -5.32
CA ASP A 543 27.19 -26.65 -4.04
C ASP A 543 28.38 -27.63 -4.13
N GLY A 544 28.74 -28.06 -5.34
CA GLY A 544 29.84 -29.00 -5.56
C GLY A 544 29.48 -30.46 -5.26
N ARG A 545 28.20 -30.78 -5.03
CA ARG A 545 27.76 -32.16 -4.72
C ARG A 545 27.46 -32.91 -6.01
N ARG A 546 27.82 -34.19 -6.03
CA ARG A 546 27.45 -35.08 -7.14
C ARG A 546 25.99 -35.52 -6.97
N VAL A 547 25.12 -35.03 -7.84
CA VAL A 547 23.69 -35.33 -7.86
C VAL A 547 23.33 -36.06 -9.16
N PRO A 548 22.41 -37.04 -9.13
CA PRO A 548 21.94 -37.70 -10.34
C PRO A 548 21.24 -36.70 -11.26
N VAL A 549 21.56 -36.75 -12.55
CA VAL A 549 20.76 -36.10 -13.59
C VAL A 549 19.43 -36.82 -13.65
N LEU A 550 18.32 -36.10 -13.73
CA LEU A 550 16.98 -36.68 -13.76
C LEU A 550 16.42 -36.67 -15.19
N THR A 551 15.81 -37.79 -15.56
CA THR A 551 14.91 -37.90 -16.71
C THR A 551 13.48 -37.84 -16.20
N PHE A 552 12.68 -36.96 -16.80
CA PHE A 552 11.28 -36.77 -16.42
C PHE A 552 10.36 -37.55 -17.35
N ARG A 553 9.41 -38.30 -16.78
CA ARG A 553 8.41 -39.04 -17.56
C ARG A 553 7.27 -38.11 -17.95
N ASN A 554 6.93 -38.08 -19.24
CA ASN A 554 5.87 -37.25 -19.80
C ASN A 554 5.96 -35.76 -19.39
N PRO A 555 7.11 -35.10 -19.66
CA PRO A 555 7.32 -33.70 -19.28
C PRO A 555 6.37 -32.80 -20.06
N ARG A 556 5.69 -31.89 -19.37
CA ARG A 556 4.71 -30.97 -19.96
C ARG A 556 4.68 -29.65 -19.22
N LEU A 557 4.21 -28.61 -19.91
CA LEU A 557 4.00 -27.31 -19.30
C LEU A 557 2.87 -27.39 -18.26
N PRO A 558 3.08 -26.85 -17.05
CA PRO A 558 2.02 -26.75 -16.06
C PRO A 558 0.89 -25.83 -16.56
N PRO A 559 -0.38 -26.13 -16.27
CA PRO A 559 -1.50 -25.29 -16.69
C PRO A 559 -1.58 -24.05 -15.79
N TRP A 560 -0.99 -22.95 -16.26
CA TRP A 560 -1.10 -21.66 -15.59
C TRP A 560 -2.56 -21.19 -15.62
N PRO A 561 -3.05 -20.56 -14.53
CA PRO A 561 -4.36 -19.95 -14.59
C PRO A 561 -4.35 -18.76 -15.56
N GLU A 562 -5.49 -18.50 -16.20
CA GLU A 562 -5.63 -17.29 -17.01
C GLU A 562 -5.53 -16.05 -16.11
N ALA A 563 -4.73 -15.08 -16.57
CA ALA A 563 -4.55 -13.79 -15.92
C ALA A 563 -4.30 -12.70 -16.96
N GLU A 564 -4.76 -11.49 -16.68
CA GLU A 564 -4.54 -10.33 -17.55
C GLU A 564 -3.14 -9.73 -17.34
N TYR A 565 -2.57 -9.89 -16.15
CA TYR A 565 -1.23 -9.39 -15.82
C TYR A 565 -0.38 -10.48 -15.14
N ILE A 566 0.92 -10.46 -15.45
CA ILE A 566 1.94 -11.26 -14.76
C ILE A 566 2.89 -10.30 -14.04
N VAL A 567 3.12 -10.56 -12.77
CA VAL A 567 4.09 -9.85 -11.92
C VAL A 567 5.04 -10.87 -11.30
N GLY A 568 6.07 -10.39 -10.62
CA GLY A 568 6.97 -11.27 -9.87
C GLY A 568 8.27 -11.59 -10.57
N ASN A 569 9.00 -12.52 -9.96
CA ASN A 569 10.24 -13.03 -10.50
C ASN A 569 9.96 -14.10 -11.56
N PRO A 570 10.90 -14.33 -12.50
CA PRO A 570 10.80 -15.50 -13.37
C PRO A 570 10.84 -16.79 -12.53
N PRO A 571 10.03 -17.80 -12.92
CA PRO A 571 9.95 -19.09 -12.22
C PRO A 571 11.15 -20.01 -12.44
#